data_AF-A0A9E5U2D6-F1
#
_entry.id   AF-A0A9E5U2D6-F1
#
_cell.length_a   1.000
_cell.length_b   1.000
_cell.length_c   1.000
_cell.angle_alpha   90.00
_cell.angle_beta   90.00
_cell.angle_gamma   90.00
#
_symmetry.space_group_name_H-M   'P 1'
#
loop_
_entity.id
_entity.type
_entity.pdbx_description
1 polymer ?
#
loop_
_entity_poly.entity_id
_entity_poly.type
_entity_poly.pdbx_seq_one_letter_code
_entity_poly.pdbx_strand_id
1 'polypeptide(L)'
;EFFGLDTGVDSDHPDLNVVEIHTFLTGDNSGGEDGHGHGTHTAGTAAAIDGGPAVGVVGVAPGAKIHGFKVCTDGGSCPTDAIIAGVDAVTARKNASFGTPMVANMSLGGGVSQSIDQAVRKSVAAGVVYTLSAGNGVFGFCFFPADAQNASPARVGDDDITASGGSSGDTRRVNGAITTTSSGQTDGDVNCNFGNPVTVASPGNGIKSTWLNGGYNTISGTSMAAPHSAGAVILVLQGNPGWTPTQVEQAIVNDLDNWTTNDLPNADGRLDARCLGTGSPSCQGNN
;
A
#
# COMPACT_ATOMS: atom_id res chain seq x y z
N GLU A 1 0.70 -7.90 -11.09
CA GLU A 1 0.41 -6.54 -11.58
C GLU A 1 0.23 -5.62 -10.38
N PHE A 2 0.87 -4.45 -10.41
CA PHE A 2 0.75 -3.42 -9.38
C PHE A 2 -0.22 -2.35 -9.85
N PHE A 3 -1.26 -2.07 -9.07
CA PHE A 3 -2.22 -0.98 -9.30
C PHE A 3 -1.99 0.11 -8.26
N GLY A 4 -1.48 1.26 -8.69
CA GLY A 4 -1.35 2.44 -7.85
C GLY A 4 -2.60 3.30 -7.96
N LEU A 5 -3.47 3.28 -6.95
CA LEU A 5 -4.64 4.16 -6.89
C LEU A 5 -4.24 5.44 -6.14
N ASP A 6 -3.87 6.47 -6.89
CA ASP A 6 -3.25 7.67 -6.35
C ASP A 6 -3.51 8.90 -7.25
N THR A 7 -2.55 9.81 -7.33
CA THR A 7 -2.53 11.04 -8.13
C THR A 7 -2.15 10.81 -9.60
N GLY A 8 -2.02 9.56 -10.04
CA GLY A 8 -1.55 9.17 -11.37
C GLY A 8 -0.14 8.57 -11.32
N VAL A 9 0.45 8.29 -12.48
CA VAL A 9 1.86 7.86 -12.58
C VAL A 9 2.47 8.54 -13.79
N ASP A 10 3.69 9.08 -13.63
CA ASP A 10 4.54 9.59 -14.72
C ASP A 10 4.77 8.49 -15.75
N SER A 11 4.03 8.56 -16.85
CA SER A 11 3.89 7.44 -17.78
C SER A 11 5.13 7.18 -18.64
N ASP A 12 6.00 8.17 -18.81
CA ASP A 12 7.24 8.08 -19.57
C ASP A 12 8.51 8.09 -18.69
N HIS A 13 8.34 7.96 -17.37
CA HIS A 13 9.45 7.89 -16.43
C HIS A 13 10.40 6.72 -16.78
N PRO A 14 11.70 6.97 -17.04
CA PRO A 14 12.63 5.96 -17.57
C PRO A 14 12.89 4.80 -16.60
N ASP A 15 12.62 5.02 -15.31
CA ASP A 15 12.81 4.06 -14.22
C ASP A 15 11.56 3.23 -13.89
N LEU A 16 10.45 3.39 -14.61
CA LEU A 16 9.18 2.70 -14.36
C LEU A 16 8.75 1.84 -15.55
N ASN A 17 8.18 0.67 -15.25
CA ASN A 17 7.56 -0.21 -16.24
C ASN A 17 6.03 0.01 -16.28
N VAL A 18 5.62 1.16 -16.79
CA VAL A 18 4.20 1.57 -16.86
C VAL A 18 3.51 0.87 -18.03
N VAL A 19 2.43 0.14 -17.74
CA VAL A 19 1.64 -0.61 -18.72
C VAL A 19 0.42 0.19 -19.17
N GLU A 20 -0.23 0.86 -18.23
CA GLU A 20 -1.37 1.75 -18.52
C GLU A 20 -1.51 2.82 -17.43
N ILE A 21 -2.13 3.92 -17.82
CA ILE A 21 -2.63 4.95 -16.92
C ILE A 21 -4.10 5.24 -17.27
N HIS A 22 -4.92 5.48 -16.24
CA HIS A 22 -6.32 5.85 -16.39
C HIS A 22 -6.71 6.86 -15.32
N THR A 23 -7.60 7.79 -15.65
CA THR A 23 -8.20 8.74 -14.70
C THR A 23 -9.64 8.38 -14.40
N PHE A 24 -10.01 8.46 -13.13
CA PHE A 24 -11.37 8.24 -12.62
C PHE A 24 -11.99 9.52 -12.06
N LEU A 25 -11.29 10.65 -12.21
CA LEU A 25 -11.76 11.97 -11.82
C LEU A 25 -12.70 12.53 -12.88
N THR A 26 -13.90 12.94 -12.47
CA THR A 26 -14.86 13.57 -13.37
C THR A 26 -14.30 14.88 -13.93
N GLY A 27 -14.21 14.99 -15.26
CA GLY A 27 -13.76 16.19 -15.96
C GLY A 27 -12.24 16.33 -16.08
N ASP A 28 -11.48 15.37 -15.57
CA ASP A 28 -10.04 15.28 -15.78
C ASP A 28 -9.73 14.70 -17.17
N ASN A 29 -8.86 15.38 -17.91
CA ASN A 29 -8.46 14.98 -19.27
C ASN A 29 -6.96 14.61 -19.34
N SER A 30 -6.33 14.32 -18.20
CA SER A 30 -4.90 13.96 -18.15
C SER A 30 -4.61 12.55 -18.69
N GLY A 31 -5.66 11.73 -18.88
CA GLY A 31 -5.50 10.31 -19.19
C GLY A 31 -4.96 9.47 -18.03
N GLY A 32 -4.76 10.05 -16.84
CA GLY A 32 -4.16 9.38 -15.68
C GLY A 32 -2.71 9.80 -15.39
N GLU A 33 -2.18 10.75 -16.16
CA GLU A 33 -0.85 11.31 -15.97
C GLU A 33 -0.73 11.99 -14.59
N ASP A 34 0.45 11.86 -13.97
CA ASP A 34 0.69 12.44 -12.65
C ASP A 34 1.01 13.94 -12.76
N GLY A 35 0.19 14.77 -12.12
CA GLY A 35 0.42 16.21 -11.98
C GLY A 35 0.87 16.62 -10.58
N HIS A 36 0.95 15.68 -9.63
CA HIS A 36 1.33 15.93 -8.24
C HIS A 36 2.72 15.35 -7.89
N GLY A 37 3.03 14.15 -8.36
CA GLY A 37 4.27 13.40 -8.10
C GLY A 37 4.13 12.30 -7.04
N HIS A 38 3.06 12.29 -6.27
CA HIS A 38 2.89 11.35 -5.15
C HIS A 38 2.64 9.92 -5.65
N GLY A 39 1.84 9.76 -6.71
CA GLY A 39 1.55 8.47 -7.31
C GLY A 39 2.75 7.90 -8.06
N THR A 40 3.53 8.75 -8.73
CA THR A 40 4.82 8.37 -9.31
C THR A 40 5.80 7.87 -8.25
N HIS A 41 5.88 8.56 -7.11
CA HIS A 41 6.78 8.19 -6.00
C HIS A 41 6.42 6.85 -5.38
N THR A 42 5.13 6.61 -5.15
CA THR A 42 4.62 5.34 -4.62
C THR A 42 4.83 4.19 -5.60
N ALA A 43 4.61 4.41 -6.90
CA ALA A 43 4.90 3.41 -7.93
C ALA A 43 6.38 3.02 -7.99
N GLY A 44 7.30 3.98 -7.91
CA GLY A 44 8.74 3.68 -7.88
C GLY A 44 9.18 2.92 -6.63
N THR A 45 8.60 3.26 -5.47
CA THR A 45 8.93 2.57 -4.21
C THR A 45 8.55 1.09 -4.31
N ALA A 46 7.40 0.79 -4.91
CA ALA A 46 6.95 -0.58 -5.10
C ALA A 46 7.74 -1.31 -6.19
N ALA A 47 8.03 -0.66 -7.33
CA ALA A 47 8.32 -1.38 -8.57
C ALA A 47 9.29 -0.68 -9.55
N ALA A 48 10.03 0.37 -9.14
CA ALA A 48 11.08 0.93 -9.99
C ALA A 48 12.05 -0.16 -10.47
N ILE A 49 12.48 -0.07 -11.73
CA ILE A 49 13.33 -1.08 -12.36
C ILE A 49 14.70 -1.16 -11.68
N ASP A 50 15.37 -2.30 -11.80
CA ASP A 50 16.80 -2.36 -11.47
C ASP A 50 17.61 -1.93 -12.69
N GLY A 51 17.90 -0.63 -12.77
CA GLY A 51 18.76 -0.04 -13.81
C GLY A 51 20.26 -0.26 -13.58
N GLY A 52 20.65 -0.95 -12.51
CA GLY A 52 22.03 -1.12 -12.07
C GLY A 52 22.55 0.00 -11.15
N PRO A 53 23.81 -0.12 -10.67
CA PRO A 53 24.32 0.60 -9.49
C PRO A 53 24.47 2.13 -9.64
N ALA A 54 24.18 2.71 -10.80
CA ALA A 54 24.35 4.14 -11.09
C ALA A 54 23.11 4.79 -11.70
N VAL A 55 21.99 4.06 -11.81
CA VAL A 55 20.76 4.54 -12.45
C VAL A 55 19.65 4.55 -11.41
N GLY A 56 19.12 5.75 -11.16
CA GLY A 56 17.84 5.91 -10.48
C GLY A 56 17.72 5.34 -9.07
N VAL A 57 16.58 4.70 -8.81
CA VAL A 57 16.27 3.95 -7.59
C VAL A 57 15.80 2.54 -7.95
N VAL A 58 15.77 1.64 -6.97
CA VAL A 58 15.27 0.28 -7.17
C VAL A 58 14.06 0.06 -6.27
N GLY A 59 12.95 -0.37 -6.86
CA GLY A 59 11.72 -0.70 -6.12
C GLY A 59 11.85 -2.03 -5.38
N VAL A 60 10.94 -2.29 -4.44
CA VAL A 60 10.96 -3.57 -3.69
C VAL A 60 10.72 -4.78 -4.60
N ALA A 61 9.87 -4.65 -5.62
CA ALA A 61 9.65 -5.66 -6.67
C ALA A 61 10.05 -5.11 -8.05
N PRO A 62 11.34 -5.06 -8.38
CA PRO A 62 11.84 -4.34 -9.54
C PRO A 62 11.20 -4.78 -10.85
N GLY A 63 10.74 -3.81 -11.64
CA GLY A 63 10.19 -4.06 -12.98
C GLY A 63 8.82 -4.74 -13.01
N ALA A 64 8.14 -4.88 -11.87
CA ALA A 64 6.74 -5.28 -11.85
C ALA A 64 5.91 -4.31 -12.72
N LYS A 65 4.91 -4.86 -13.44
CA LYS A 65 4.02 -4.09 -14.30
C LYS A 65 3.19 -3.09 -13.47
N ILE A 66 3.30 -1.81 -13.80
CA ILE A 66 2.61 -0.71 -13.10
C ILE A 66 1.38 -0.28 -13.90
N HIS A 67 0.25 -0.18 -13.20
CA HIS A 67 -1.02 0.35 -13.67
C HIS A 67 -1.34 1.58 -12.82
N GLY A 68 -1.26 2.78 -13.40
CA GLY A 68 -1.49 4.05 -12.70
C GLY A 68 -2.95 4.46 -12.75
N PHE A 69 -3.67 4.35 -11.65
CA PHE A 69 -5.10 4.68 -11.58
C PHE A 69 -5.26 5.99 -10.80
N LYS A 70 -5.46 7.09 -11.52
CA LYS A 70 -5.63 8.42 -10.95
C LYS A 70 -7.02 8.57 -10.34
N VAL A 71 -7.06 8.53 -9.01
CA VAL A 71 -8.26 8.75 -8.17
C VAL A 71 -8.15 10.00 -7.30
N CYS A 72 -6.98 10.65 -7.31
CA CYS A 72 -6.69 11.90 -6.61
C CYS A 72 -6.27 12.99 -7.60
N THR A 73 -6.69 14.22 -7.33
CA THR A 73 -6.38 15.40 -8.15
C THR A 73 -4.91 15.79 -8.01
N ASP A 74 -4.43 16.69 -8.88
CA ASP A 74 -3.07 17.24 -8.80
C ASP A 74 -2.83 18.06 -7.52
N GLY A 75 -3.89 18.44 -6.81
CA GLY A 75 -3.82 19.05 -5.48
C GLY A 75 -3.81 18.05 -4.32
N GLY A 76 -3.78 16.74 -4.60
CA GLY A 76 -3.74 15.67 -3.61
C GLY A 76 -5.09 15.34 -2.97
N SER A 77 -6.19 15.90 -3.47
CA SER A 77 -7.54 15.59 -2.97
C SER A 77 -8.10 14.37 -3.67
N CYS A 78 -8.67 13.41 -2.93
CA CYS A 78 -9.18 12.16 -3.47
C CYS A 78 -10.70 12.06 -3.29
N PRO A 79 -11.50 12.37 -4.33
CA PRO A 79 -12.95 12.26 -4.28
C PRO A 79 -13.42 10.81 -4.06
N THR A 80 -14.42 10.62 -3.20
CA THR A 80 -14.97 9.30 -2.87
C THR A 80 -15.46 8.51 -4.09
N ASP A 81 -16.11 9.18 -5.04
CA ASP A 81 -16.62 8.60 -6.28
C ASP A 81 -15.48 8.11 -7.18
N ALA A 82 -14.41 8.91 -7.33
CA ALA A 82 -13.22 8.52 -8.09
C ALA A 82 -12.50 7.32 -7.46
N ILE A 83 -12.36 7.30 -6.12
CA ILE A 83 -11.78 6.17 -5.39
C ILE A 83 -12.57 4.88 -5.66
N ILE A 84 -13.90 4.92 -5.51
CA ILE A 84 -14.75 3.75 -5.72
C ILE A 84 -14.67 3.29 -7.18
N ALA A 85 -14.72 4.21 -8.15
CA ALA A 85 -14.62 3.87 -9.56
C ALA A 85 -13.28 3.20 -9.92
N GLY A 86 -12.17 3.69 -9.35
CA GLY A 86 -10.85 3.07 -9.52
C GLY A 86 -10.79 1.66 -8.92
N VAL A 87 -11.33 1.46 -7.71
CA VAL A 87 -11.40 0.15 -7.06
C VAL A 87 -12.28 -0.83 -7.84
N ASP A 88 -13.42 -0.38 -8.33
CA ASP A 88 -14.34 -1.17 -9.15
C ASP A 88 -13.68 -1.57 -10.48
N ALA A 89 -12.87 -0.69 -11.09
CA ALA A 89 -12.11 -1.01 -12.29
C ALA A 89 -11.03 -2.08 -12.06
N VAL A 90 -10.30 -2.02 -10.94
CA VAL A 90 -9.37 -3.09 -10.53
C VAL A 90 -10.12 -4.41 -10.32
N THR A 91 -11.26 -4.37 -9.64
CA THR A 91 -12.12 -5.54 -9.40
C THR A 91 -12.58 -6.17 -10.72
N ALA A 92 -13.06 -5.35 -11.65
CA ALA A 92 -13.50 -5.80 -12.97
C ALA A 92 -12.35 -6.47 -13.74
N ARG A 93 -11.14 -5.89 -13.68
CA ARG A 93 -9.94 -6.46 -14.32
C ARG A 93 -9.54 -7.80 -13.71
N LYS A 94 -9.61 -7.93 -12.38
CA LYS A 94 -9.37 -9.19 -11.68
C LYS A 94 -10.34 -10.28 -12.13
N ASN A 95 -11.62 -9.95 -12.19
CA ASN A 95 -12.67 -10.88 -12.64
C ASN A 95 -12.48 -11.30 -14.11
N ALA A 96 -12.00 -10.40 -14.97
CA ALA A 96 -11.71 -10.70 -16.37
C ALA A 96 -10.42 -11.50 -16.59
N SER A 97 -9.49 -11.46 -15.65
CA SER A 97 -8.15 -12.08 -15.75
C SER A 97 -7.92 -13.10 -14.62
N PHE A 98 -8.80 -14.10 -14.54
CA PHE A 98 -8.76 -15.13 -13.50
C PHE A 98 -7.43 -15.89 -13.55
N GLY A 99 -6.56 -15.67 -12.56
CA GLY A 99 -5.22 -16.27 -12.47
C GLY A 99 -4.06 -15.27 -12.53
N THR A 100 -4.29 -14.01 -12.91
CA THR A 100 -3.26 -12.97 -12.80
C THR A 100 -3.19 -12.47 -11.35
N PRO A 101 -2.02 -12.51 -10.68
CA PRO A 101 -1.85 -11.90 -9.37
C PRO A 101 -1.92 -10.38 -9.47
N MET A 102 -2.73 -9.76 -8.62
CA MET A 102 -2.96 -8.31 -8.61
C MET A 102 -2.79 -7.77 -7.19
N VAL A 103 -2.02 -6.69 -7.07
CA VAL A 103 -1.80 -5.96 -5.83
C VAL A 103 -2.25 -4.53 -6.08
N ALA A 104 -3.11 -4.00 -5.22
CA ALA A 104 -3.57 -2.63 -5.26
C ALA A 104 -3.00 -1.86 -4.07
N ASN A 105 -2.33 -0.74 -4.33
CA ASN A 105 -1.83 0.15 -3.29
C ASN A 105 -2.67 1.42 -3.25
N MET A 106 -3.14 1.77 -2.05
CA MET A 106 -3.89 3.00 -1.78
C MET A 106 -3.17 3.79 -0.69
N SER A 107 -2.30 4.70 -1.13
CA SER A 107 -1.56 5.62 -0.26
C SER A 107 -2.35 6.90 0.01
N LEU A 108 -3.62 6.72 0.36
CA LEU A 108 -4.61 7.77 0.58
C LEU A 108 -5.44 7.46 1.82
N GLY A 109 -6.10 8.48 2.36
CA GLY A 109 -6.97 8.31 3.51
C GLY A 109 -7.84 9.54 3.75
N GLY A 110 -8.96 9.32 4.41
CA GLY A 110 -9.89 10.35 4.83
C GLY A 110 -10.79 9.86 5.95
N GLY A 111 -11.84 10.62 6.26
CA GLY A 111 -12.85 10.18 7.23
C GLY A 111 -13.53 8.87 6.83
N VAL A 112 -14.14 8.19 7.80
CA VAL A 112 -14.83 6.90 7.58
C VAL A 112 -15.83 6.98 6.43
N SER A 113 -15.72 6.04 5.50
CA SER A 113 -16.58 5.90 4.34
C SER A 113 -16.93 4.43 4.11
N GLN A 114 -18.16 4.06 4.46
CA GLN A 114 -18.65 2.68 4.29
C GLN A 114 -18.64 2.24 2.83
N SER A 115 -18.86 3.16 1.88
CA SER A 115 -18.87 2.84 0.46
C SER A 115 -17.46 2.52 -0.06
N ILE A 116 -16.43 3.25 0.39
CA ILE A 116 -15.02 2.92 0.09
C ILE A 116 -14.68 1.55 0.68
N ASP A 117 -15.01 1.32 1.96
CA ASP A 117 -14.69 0.07 2.62
C ASP A 117 -15.33 -1.14 1.92
N GLN A 118 -16.61 -1.01 1.52
CA GLN A 118 -17.31 -2.06 0.79
C GLN A 118 -16.72 -2.31 -0.60
N ALA A 119 -16.30 -1.28 -1.33
CA ALA A 119 -15.65 -1.43 -2.61
C ALA A 119 -14.33 -2.20 -2.48
N VAL A 120 -13.48 -1.82 -1.50
CA VAL A 120 -12.21 -2.50 -1.25
C VAL A 120 -12.44 -3.96 -0.83
N ARG A 121 -13.36 -4.22 0.11
CA ARG A 121 -13.68 -5.60 0.53
C ARG A 121 -14.19 -6.47 -0.61
N LYS A 122 -15.01 -5.92 -1.53
CA LYS A 122 -15.44 -6.65 -2.74
C LYS A 122 -14.27 -6.96 -3.66
N SER A 123 -13.35 -6.02 -3.84
CA SER A 123 -12.14 -6.23 -4.64
C SER A 123 -11.22 -7.29 -4.04
N VAL A 124 -11.05 -7.27 -2.71
CA VAL A 124 -10.32 -8.30 -1.96
C VAL A 124 -10.98 -9.67 -2.13
N ALA A 125 -12.30 -9.75 -2.01
CA ALA A 125 -13.05 -10.99 -2.25
C ALA A 125 -12.93 -11.52 -3.69
N ALA A 126 -12.64 -10.66 -4.67
CA ALA A 126 -12.33 -11.06 -6.04
C ALA A 126 -10.89 -11.60 -6.21
N GLY A 127 -10.05 -11.52 -5.17
CA GLY A 127 -8.68 -12.04 -5.14
C GLY A 127 -7.60 -11.01 -5.46
N VAL A 128 -7.86 -9.73 -5.18
CA VAL A 128 -6.86 -8.65 -5.20
C VAL A 128 -6.30 -8.47 -3.79
N VAL A 129 -4.99 -8.33 -3.64
CA VAL A 129 -4.39 -8.00 -2.34
C VAL A 129 -4.25 -6.49 -2.23
N TYR A 130 -4.66 -5.90 -1.12
CA TYR A 130 -4.57 -4.46 -0.90
C TYR A 130 -3.45 -4.12 0.09
N THR A 131 -2.74 -3.03 -0.20
CA THR A 131 -1.86 -2.36 0.75
C THR A 131 -2.34 -0.94 0.97
N LEU A 132 -2.62 -0.59 2.22
CA LEU A 132 -3.30 0.64 2.59
C LEU A 132 -2.41 1.45 3.53
N SER A 133 -2.31 2.76 3.33
CA SER A 133 -1.65 3.62 4.32
C SER A 133 -2.52 3.73 5.58
N ALA A 134 -1.93 3.49 6.75
CA ALA A 134 -2.63 3.58 8.04
C ALA A 134 -3.06 5.01 8.43
N GLY A 135 -2.50 6.01 7.75
CA GLY A 135 -2.78 7.43 7.98
C GLY A 135 -1.66 8.10 8.78
N ASN A 136 -1.46 9.39 8.50
CA ASN A 136 -0.55 10.23 9.27
C ASN A 136 -1.43 11.11 10.15
N GLY A 137 -1.20 11.13 11.46
CA GLY A 137 -1.87 12.03 12.39
C GLY A 137 -1.89 13.50 11.93
N VAL A 138 -2.63 14.34 12.65
CA VAL A 138 -2.78 15.75 12.26
C VAL A 138 -1.41 16.44 12.26
N PHE A 139 -1.08 17.14 11.16
CA PHE A 139 0.17 17.89 10.94
C PHE A 139 1.47 17.06 10.82
N GLY A 140 1.41 15.73 10.63
CA GLY A 140 2.64 14.93 10.48
C GLY A 140 3.53 14.92 11.73
N PHE A 141 2.94 15.24 12.89
CA PHE A 141 3.57 15.16 14.19
C PHE A 141 2.82 14.19 15.09
N CYS A 142 3.56 13.41 15.86
CA CYS A 142 3.05 12.39 16.77
C CYS A 142 2.28 12.89 18.01
N PHE A 143 2.02 14.19 18.11
CA PHE A 143 1.23 14.74 19.22
C PHE A 143 -0.27 14.39 19.11
N PHE A 144 -0.77 14.11 17.89
CA PHE A 144 -2.14 13.66 17.64
C PHE A 144 -2.14 12.46 16.68
N PRO A 145 -1.90 11.25 17.19
CA PRO A 145 -1.80 10.08 16.34
C PRO A 145 -3.15 9.78 15.67
N ALA A 146 -3.13 9.27 14.43
CA ALA A 146 -4.34 8.87 13.71
C ALA A 146 -4.80 7.47 14.14
N ASP A 147 -6.07 7.30 14.48
CA ASP A 147 -6.64 5.96 14.69
C ASP A 147 -7.09 5.39 13.35
N ALA A 148 -6.43 4.33 12.88
CA ALA A 148 -6.73 3.67 11.62
C ALA A 148 -8.17 3.16 11.55
N GLN A 149 -8.82 2.87 12.69
CA GLN A 149 -10.25 2.47 12.74
C GLN A 149 -11.20 3.58 12.29
N ASN A 150 -10.75 4.84 12.39
CA ASN A 150 -11.53 6.04 12.06
C ASN A 150 -11.17 6.61 10.68
N ALA A 151 -10.41 5.88 9.86
CA ALA A 151 -10.02 6.29 8.53
C ALA A 151 -10.34 5.22 7.48
N SER A 152 -10.86 5.64 6.33
CA SER A 152 -11.07 4.77 5.17
C SER A 152 -10.05 5.11 4.07
N PRO A 153 -9.48 4.10 3.38
CA PRO A 153 -9.75 2.66 3.51
C PRO A 153 -8.99 1.96 4.63
N ALA A 154 -8.12 2.63 5.40
CA ALA A 154 -7.24 1.99 6.40
C ALA A 154 -7.94 0.99 7.33
N ARG A 155 -9.15 1.30 7.79
CA ARG A 155 -9.98 0.43 8.64
C ARG A 155 -10.45 -0.87 7.98
N VAL A 156 -10.28 -1.04 6.67
CA VAL A 156 -10.69 -2.26 5.96
C VAL A 156 -9.90 -3.47 6.43
N GLY A 157 -8.65 -3.30 6.90
CA GLY A 157 -7.87 -4.37 7.52
C GLY A 157 -8.51 -4.97 8.78
N ASP A 158 -9.53 -4.34 9.36
CA ASP A 158 -10.29 -4.90 10.48
C ASP A 158 -11.63 -5.50 9.99
N ASP A 159 -11.76 -6.83 10.07
CA ASP A 159 -12.99 -7.57 9.71
C ASP A 159 -14.17 -7.36 10.65
N ASP A 160 -13.94 -6.89 11.88
CA ASP A 160 -15.00 -6.78 12.87
C ASP A 160 -15.90 -5.56 12.65
N ILE A 161 -15.47 -4.63 11.80
CA ILE A 161 -16.28 -3.48 11.44
C ILE A 161 -17.23 -3.79 10.28
N THR A 162 -18.09 -4.79 10.45
CA THR A 162 -19.26 -4.97 9.59
C THR A 162 -20.33 -3.96 9.99
N ALA A 163 -20.47 -2.86 9.23
CA ALA A 163 -21.63 -1.95 9.14
C ALA A 163 -22.28 -1.34 10.40
N SER A 164 -21.95 -1.75 11.63
CA SER A 164 -22.67 -1.40 12.86
C SER A 164 -21.76 -1.07 14.05
N GLY A 165 -20.57 -0.53 13.81
CA GLY A 165 -19.80 0.23 14.81
C GLY A 165 -19.47 -0.48 16.12
N GLY A 166 -19.45 -1.82 16.15
CA GLY A 166 -19.05 -2.59 17.31
C GLY A 166 -17.62 -3.08 17.15
N SER A 167 -16.77 -2.79 18.14
CA SER A 167 -15.46 -3.40 18.29
C SER A 167 -15.62 -4.68 19.12
N SER A 168 -15.39 -5.84 18.52
CA SER A 168 -15.22 -7.11 19.21
C SER A 168 -13.74 -7.46 19.13
N GLY A 169 -13.08 -7.28 20.28
CA GLY A 169 -11.81 -7.89 20.71
C GLY A 169 -10.77 -8.28 19.65
N ASP A 170 -9.58 -7.68 19.82
CA ASP A 170 -8.24 -8.21 19.52
C ASP A 170 -8.22 -9.66 19.02
N THR A 171 -8.55 -9.82 17.76
CA THR A 171 -8.37 -11.06 17.02
C THR A 171 -7.69 -10.63 15.75
N ARG A 172 -6.46 -11.11 15.58
CA ARG A 172 -5.63 -10.94 14.40
C ARG A 172 -6.40 -11.44 13.18
N ARG A 173 -6.91 -10.56 12.33
CA ARG A 173 -7.79 -10.94 11.21
C ARG A 173 -7.15 -10.58 9.87
N VAL A 174 -6.55 -11.60 9.30
CA VAL A 174 -5.96 -11.64 7.97
C VAL A 174 -7.10 -11.72 6.95
N ASN A 175 -7.38 -10.63 6.24
CA ASN A 175 -8.51 -10.55 5.31
C ASN A 175 -8.11 -10.24 3.86
N GLY A 176 -6.84 -9.97 3.60
CA GLY A 176 -6.28 -9.59 2.30
C GLY A 176 -6.05 -8.09 2.12
N ALA A 177 -6.34 -7.27 3.13
CA ALA A 177 -6.06 -5.84 3.15
C ALA A 177 -5.04 -5.50 4.25
N ILE A 178 -3.80 -5.25 3.81
CA ILE A 178 -2.65 -5.02 4.68
C ILE A 178 -2.54 -3.52 4.97
N THR A 179 -2.93 -3.12 6.17
CA THR A 179 -2.78 -1.73 6.62
C THR A 179 -1.36 -1.51 7.12
N THR A 180 -0.67 -0.55 6.52
CA THR A 180 0.76 -0.34 6.71
C THR A 180 1.01 0.99 7.43
N THR A 181 1.71 0.91 8.55
CA THR A 181 2.27 2.08 9.24
C THR A 181 3.73 2.33 8.81
N SER A 182 4.22 3.53 9.08
CA SER A 182 5.57 3.96 8.75
C SER A 182 6.51 3.69 9.91
N SER A 183 7.63 3.00 9.67
CA SER A 183 8.78 2.96 10.57
C SER A 183 9.91 3.88 10.10
N GLY A 184 10.59 4.53 11.05
CA GLY A 184 11.85 5.23 10.84
C GLY A 184 13.09 4.31 10.85
N GLN A 185 14.25 4.85 10.44
CA GLN A 185 15.56 4.18 10.63
C GLN A 185 16.11 4.35 12.06
N THR A 186 15.60 5.33 12.80
CA THR A 186 15.91 5.62 14.20
C THR A 186 14.59 5.81 14.93
N ASP A 187 14.53 5.29 16.15
CA ASP A 187 13.47 5.25 17.19
C ASP A 187 12.70 6.57 17.45
N GLY A 188 12.17 7.17 16.39
CA GLY A 188 11.54 8.48 16.37
C GLY A 188 10.58 8.54 15.21
N ASP A 189 9.63 7.61 15.22
CA ASP A 189 8.54 7.58 14.25
C ASP A 189 7.87 8.96 14.21
N VAL A 190 7.85 9.58 13.03
CA VAL A 190 7.22 10.88 12.78
C VAL A 190 5.74 10.73 12.37
N ASN A 191 5.31 9.50 12.07
CA ASN A 191 4.00 9.17 11.50
C ASN A 191 3.24 8.23 12.44
N CYS A 192 2.81 8.73 13.59
CA CYS A 192 2.10 7.92 14.56
C CYS A 192 0.65 7.67 14.12
N ASN A 193 0.32 6.41 13.85
CA ASN A 193 -1.04 5.89 13.81
C ASN A 193 -1.13 4.63 14.67
N PHE A 194 -2.34 4.32 15.12
CA PHE A 194 -2.64 3.22 16.02
C PHE A 194 -4.02 2.64 15.70
N GLY A 195 -4.34 1.54 16.35
CA GLY A 195 -5.62 0.86 16.20
C GLY A 195 -5.48 -0.50 15.54
N ASN A 196 -6.45 -1.36 15.83
CA ASN A 196 -6.47 -2.77 15.44
C ASN A 196 -6.29 -3.07 13.93
N PRO A 197 -6.66 -2.18 12.97
CA PRO A 197 -6.46 -2.47 11.56
C PRO A 197 -4.99 -2.52 11.12
N VAL A 198 -4.04 -1.97 11.89
CA VAL A 198 -2.64 -1.84 11.48
C VAL A 198 -1.94 -3.20 11.52
N THR A 199 -1.54 -3.68 10.35
CA THR A 199 -0.95 -5.01 10.15
C THR A 199 0.57 -4.99 10.25
N VAL A 200 1.25 -4.04 9.61
CA VAL A 200 2.70 -4.07 9.42
C VAL A 200 3.33 -2.68 9.45
N ALA A 201 4.54 -2.57 9.96
CA ALA A 201 5.37 -1.37 9.84
C ALA A 201 6.39 -1.51 8.70
N SER A 202 6.42 -0.55 7.77
CA SER A 202 7.34 -0.54 6.63
C SER A 202 8.08 0.81 6.54
N PRO A 203 9.24 0.88 5.86
CA PRO A 203 9.99 2.13 5.76
C PRO A 203 9.14 3.27 5.17
N GLY A 204 8.92 4.33 5.96
CA GLY A 204 8.08 5.47 5.54
C GLY A 204 8.70 6.83 5.80
N ASN A 205 9.93 6.91 6.34
CA ASN A 205 10.60 8.18 6.61
C ASN A 205 11.85 8.35 5.74
N GLY A 206 11.92 9.45 4.99
CA GLY A 206 13.07 9.79 4.15
C GLY A 206 13.20 8.86 2.95
N ILE A 207 12.07 8.47 2.35
CA ILE A 207 12.06 7.53 1.23
C ILE A 207 12.32 8.27 -0.07
N LYS A 208 13.46 7.97 -0.69
CA LYS A 208 13.80 8.44 -2.02
C LYS A 208 13.15 7.53 -3.06
N SER A 209 12.40 8.11 -4.00
CA SER A 209 11.80 7.38 -5.12
C SER A 209 11.67 8.27 -6.35
N THR A 210 11.13 7.72 -7.43
CA THR A 210 10.79 8.40 -8.70
C THR A 210 9.86 9.58 -8.48
N TRP A 211 9.91 10.56 -9.37
CA TRP A 211 9.13 11.80 -9.31
C TRP A 211 8.86 12.30 -10.74
N LEU A 212 8.02 13.33 -10.87
CA LEU A 212 7.62 13.90 -12.16
C LEU A 212 8.80 14.23 -13.09
N ASN A 213 8.57 14.04 -14.40
CA ASN A 213 9.50 14.35 -15.50
C ASN A 213 10.80 13.55 -15.42
N GLY A 214 10.72 12.27 -15.08
CA GLY A 214 11.90 11.41 -14.92
C GLY A 214 12.77 11.75 -13.70
N GLY A 215 12.23 12.53 -12.76
CA GLY A 215 12.94 13.04 -11.59
C GLY A 215 12.96 12.07 -10.41
N TYR A 216 13.52 12.52 -9.29
CA TYR A 216 13.51 11.78 -8.02
C TYR A 216 13.27 12.74 -6.86
N ASN A 217 12.59 12.27 -5.82
CA ASN A 217 12.30 13.07 -4.64
C ASN A 217 12.33 12.22 -3.37
N THR A 218 12.62 12.86 -2.24
CA THR A 218 12.64 12.24 -0.92
C THR A 218 11.51 12.81 -0.07
N ILE A 219 10.54 11.96 0.30
CA ILE A 219 9.39 12.34 1.12
C ILE A 219 9.13 11.30 2.21
N SER A 220 8.28 11.66 3.18
CA SER A 220 7.95 10.83 4.34
C SER A 220 6.44 10.73 4.52
N GLY A 221 5.97 9.57 4.98
CA GLY A 221 4.57 9.28 5.28
C GLY A 221 4.29 7.79 5.30
N THR A 222 3.18 7.39 5.93
CA THR A 222 2.61 6.04 5.73
C THR A 222 2.28 5.75 4.27
N SER A 223 2.01 6.78 3.48
CA SER A 223 1.91 6.72 2.02
C SER A 223 3.16 6.16 1.33
N MET A 224 4.35 6.30 1.91
CA MET A 224 5.61 5.71 1.41
C MET A 224 5.90 4.34 2.02
N ALA A 225 5.29 4.02 3.16
CA ALA A 225 5.40 2.71 3.78
C ALA A 225 4.53 1.67 3.05
N ALA A 226 3.28 2.01 2.73
CA ALA A 226 2.35 1.13 2.00
C ALA A 226 2.94 0.53 0.69
N PRO A 227 3.61 1.28 -0.20
CA PRO A 227 4.19 0.71 -1.41
C PRO A 227 5.38 -0.22 -1.16
N HIS A 228 6.09 -0.13 -0.02
CA HIS A 228 7.07 -1.16 0.35
C HIS A 228 6.37 -2.50 0.62
N SER A 229 5.28 -2.48 1.39
CA SER A 229 4.42 -3.65 1.60
C SER A 229 3.87 -4.18 0.28
N ALA A 230 3.49 -3.28 -0.65
CA ALA A 230 2.98 -3.69 -1.96
C ALA A 230 4.03 -4.47 -2.76
N GLY A 231 5.27 -3.99 -2.77
CA GLY A 231 6.37 -4.72 -3.41
C GLY A 231 6.62 -6.08 -2.77
N ALA A 232 6.61 -6.16 -1.44
CA ALA A 232 6.73 -7.45 -0.73
C ALA A 232 5.60 -8.43 -1.09
N VAL A 233 4.36 -7.95 -1.16
CA VAL A 233 3.20 -8.73 -1.62
C VAL A 233 3.39 -9.23 -3.05
N ILE A 234 3.94 -8.38 -3.95
CA ILE A 234 4.26 -8.80 -5.32
C ILE A 234 5.29 -9.93 -5.31
N LEU A 235 6.36 -9.83 -4.51
CA LEU A 235 7.36 -10.89 -4.39
C LEU A 235 6.77 -12.21 -3.88
N VAL A 236 5.89 -12.16 -2.87
CA VAL A 236 5.18 -13.35 -2.37
C VAL A 236 4.36 -14.00 -3.49
N LEU A 237 3.60 -13.20 -4.23
CA LEU A 237 2.74 -13.66 -5.32
C LEU A 237 3.53 -14.13 -6.56
N GLN A 238 4.75 -13.64 -6.78
CA GLN A 238 5.63 -14.15 -7.83
C GLN A 238 6.05 -15.61 -7.55
N GLY A 239 6.36 -15.94 -6.30
CA GLY A 239 6.63 -17.31 -5.88
C GLY A 239 5.37 -18.17 -5.76
N ASN A 240 4.22 -17.53 -5.47
CA ASN A 240 2.97 -18.21 -5.13
C ASN A 240 1.75 -17.61 -5.85
N PRO A 241 1.67 -17.70 -7.19
CA PRO A 241 0.67 -16.96 -7.98
C PRO A 241 -0.79 -17.39 -7.73
N GLY A 242 -1.01 -18.58 -7.17
CA GLY A 242 -2.33 -19.12 -6.85
C GLY A 242 -2.81 -18.83 -5.42
N TRP A 243 -2.02 -18.13 -4.60
CA TRP A 243 -2.41 -17.84 -3.23
C TRP A 243 -3.55 -16.82 -3.15
N THR A 244 -4.44 -17.04 -2.19
CA THR A 244 -5.52 -16.10 -1.87
C THR A 244 -4.95 -14.87 -1.14
N PRO A 245 -5.69 -13.74 -1.11
CA PRO A 245 -5.25 -12.57 -0.36
C PRO A 245 -4.93 -12.86 1.11
N THR A 246 -5.76 -13.68 1.77
CA THR A 246 -5.50 -14.13 3.14
C THR A 246 -4.21 -14.93 3.27
N GLN A 247 -3.91 -15.84 2.34
CA GLN A 247 -2.65 -16.61 2.39
C GLN A 247 -1.43 -15.71 2.23
N VAL A 248 -1.51 -14.70 1.37
CA VAL A 248 -0.44 -13.74 1.14
C VAL A 248 -0.20 -12.87 2.37
N GLU A 249 -1.26 -12.30 2.95
CA GLU A 249 -1.14 -11.50 4.18
C GLU A 249 -0.60 -12.34 5.33
N GLN A 250 -1.06 -13.60 5.49
CA GLN A 250 -0.53 -14.49 6.52
C GLN A 250 0.97 -14.74 6.37
N ALA A 251 1.46 -14.86 5.12
CA ALA A 251 2.87 -15.04 4.85
C ALA A 251 3.69 -13.80 5.21
N ILE A 252 3.16 -12.60 4.97
CA ILE A 252 3.77 -11.33 5.40
C ILE A 252 3.84 -11.27 6.93
N VAL A 253 2.71 -11.50 7.60
CA VAL A 253 2.57 -11.40 9.06
C VAL A 253 3.44 -12.42 9.80
N ASN A 254 3.66 -13.61 9.23
CA ASN A 254 4.48 -14.66 9.85
C ASN A 254 5.99 -14.41 9.79
N ASP A 255 6.44 -13.54 8.90
CA ASP A 255 7.86 -13.27 8.66
C ASP A 255 8.25 -11.87 9.16
N LEU A 256 7.39 -11.19 9.93
CA LEU A 256 7.71 -9.89 10.50
C LEU A 256 8.87 -10.01 11.49
N ASP A 257 9.80 -9.05 11.42
CA ASP A 257 10.87 -8.96 12.40
C ASP A 257 10.27 -8.50 13.74
N ASN A 258 10.46 -9.33 14.78
CA ASN A 258 10.06 -9.05 16.15
C ASN A 258 11.05 -8.05 16.76
N TRP A 259 10.95 -6.80 16.31
CA TRP A 259 11.67 -5.72 16.96
C TRP A 259 11.04 -5.47 18.33
N THR A 260 11.87 -5.33 19.37
CA THR A 260 11.46 -5.38 20.77
C THR A 260 10.24 -4.51 21.09
N THR A 261 9.33 -5.05 21.90
CA THR A 261 7.94 -4.65 22.19
C THR A 261 7.70 -3.22 22.69
N ASN A 262 8.70 -2.33 22.68
CA ASN A 262 8.57 -0.94 23.12
C ASN A 262 8.57 0.09 21.97
N ASP A 263 8.91 -0.32 20.74
CA ASP A 263 9.28 0.66 19.69
C ASP A 263 8.29 0.71 18.51
N LEU A 264 7.34 -0.22 18.42
CA LEU A 264 6.24 -0.22 17.44
C LEU A 264 4.90 -0.50 18.15
N PRO A 265 4.35 0.46 18.93
CA PRO A 265 3.20 0.21 19.80
C PRO A 265 1.91 -0.23 19.07
N ASN A 266 1.92 -0.27 17.73
CA ASN A 266 0.72 -0.23 16.90
C ASN A 266 0.73 -1.19 15.70
N ALA A 267 1.75 -2.02 15.49
CA ALA A 267 1.81 -2.97 14.37
C ALA A 267 2.33 -4.35 14.84
N ASP A 268 2.01 -5.42 14.10
CA ASP A 268 2.46 -6.78 14.45
C ASP A 268 3.98 -6.99 14.32
N GLY A 269 4.69 -6.05 13.70
CA GLY A 269 6.14 -6.07 13.52
C GLY A 269 6.60 -5.28 12.28
N ARG A 270 7.91 -5.28 12.02
CA ARG A 270 8.49 -4.62 10.84
C ARG A 270 8.54 -5.58 9.65
N LEU A 271 8.22 -5.09 8.45
CA LEU A 271 8.33 -5.84 7.22
C LEU A 271 9.76 -6.37 7.02
N ASP A 272 9.89 -7.70 6.94
CA ASP A 272 11.10 -8.39 6.49
C ASP A 272 10.79 -9.07 5.17
N ALA A 273 11.58 -8.77 4.14
CA ALA A 273 11.43 -9.38 2.82
C ALA A 273 12.38 -10.58 2.59
N ARG A 274 13.27 -10.89 3.55
CA ARG A 274 14.34 -11.88 3.37
C ARG A 274 13.80 -13.31 3.18
N CYS A 275 12.65 -13.64 3.76
CA CYS A 275 12.15 -15.02 3.79
C CYS A 275 10.68 -15.19 3.36
N LEU A 276 10.08 -14.13 2.80
CA LEU A 276 8.69 -14.10 2.40
C LEU A 276 8.31 -15.21 1.42
N GLY A 277 7.26 -15.97 1.78
CA GLY A 277 6.67 -16.99 0.91
C GLY A 277 7.50 -18.27 0.74
N THR A 278 8.60 -18.45 1.48
CA THR A 278 9.49 -19.63 1.36
C THR A 278 9.05 -20.83 2.20
N GLY A 279 8.20 -20.63 3.21
CA GLY A 279 7.78 -21.68 4.15
C GLY A 279 8.93 -22.31 4.94
N SER A 280 10.12 -21.69 4.95
CA SER A 280 11.35 -22.30 5.46
C SER A 280 11.58 -21.99 6.95
N PRO A 281 11.68 -23.00 7.84
CA PRO A 281 11.92 -22.80 9.28
C PRO A 281 13.26 -22.13 9.63
N SER A 282 14.20 -22.07 8.68
CA SER A 282 15.55 -21.54 8.89
C SER A 282 15.62 -20.01 9.03
N CYS A 283 14.49 -19.32 8.87
CA CYS A 283 14.40 -17.86 8.91
C CYS A 283 13.83 -17.30 10.23
N GLN A 284 13.26 -18.16 11.08
CA GLN A 284 12.85 -17.77 12.43
C GLN A 284 14.08 -17.81 13.35
N GLY A 285 14.92 -16.77 13.28
CA GLY A 285 16.10 -16.67 14.12
C GLY A 285 16.63 -15.26 14.18
N ASN A 286 16.53 -14.66 15.38
CA ASN A 286 17.17 -13.41 15.76
C ASN A 286 18.60 -13.33 15.19
N ASN A 287 18.87 -12.25 14.46
CA ASN A 287 20.16 -11.55 14.45
C ASN A 287 19.97 -10.13 13.92
#